data_AF-A0A3C1S6W2-F1
#
_entry.id   AF-A0A3C1S6W2-F1
#
_cell.length_a   1.000
_cell.length_b   1.000
_cell.length_c   1.000
_cell.angle_alpha   90.00
_cell.angle_beta   90.00
_cell.angle_gamma   90.00
#
_symmetry.space_group_name_H-M   'P 1'
#
loop_
_entity.id
_entity.type
_entity.pdbx_description
1 polymer ?
#
loop_
_entity_poly.entity_id
_entity_poly.type
_entity_poly.pdbx_seq_one_letter_code
_entity_poly.pdbx_strand_id
1 'polypeptide(L)'
;DGLLIVSVPNVGHWTIVQDLLSGRWDEVPAGILCVSHLRFGTKKNWEQWFHQSGWQIIRWECEKLPLPEYWKLQHPDYNVESLETIQYRFVAKQGKNQ
;
A
#
# COMPACT_ATOMS: atom_id res chain seq x y z
N ASP A 1 22.75 -10.25 12.24
CA ASP A 1 21.39 -10.27 11.66
C ASP A 1 20.88 -8.86 11.47
N GLY A 2 20.62 -8.47 10.22
CA GLY A 2 20.07 -7.16 9.89
C GLY A 2 18.55 -7.24 9.70
N LEU A 3 17.85 -6.16 10.09
CA LEU A 3 16.43 -5.96 9.80
C LEU A 3 16.27 -4.79 8.84
N LEU A 4 15.31 -4.91 7.94
CA LEU A 4 14.87 -3.85 7.05
C LEU A 4 13.53 -3.31 7.55
N ILE A 5 13.46 -2.01 7.81
CA ILE A 5 12.23 -1.31 8.19
C ILE A 5 11.82 -0.45 6.99
N VAL A 6 10.58 -0.64 6.53
CA VAL A 6 10.09 -0.03 5.30
C VAL A 6 8.78 0.70 5.56
N SER A 7 8.59 1.85 4.90
CA SER A 7 7.31 2.54 4.78
C SER A 7 7.00 2.72 3.30
N VAL A 8 5.82 2.28 2.85
CA VAL A 8 5.38 2.37 1.45
C VAL A 8 3.93 2.84 1.35
N PRO A 9 3.58 3.63 0.30
CA PRO A 9 2.20 4.05 0.09
C PRO A 9 1.33 2.86 -0.36
N ASN A 10 0.03 3.02 -0.18
CA ASN A 10 -0.97 2.12 -0.76
C ASN A 10 -1.74 2.83 -1.87
N VAL A 11 -1.52 2.44 -3.13
CA VAL A 11 -2.31 2.97 -4.25
C VAL A 11 -3.78 2.52 -4.21
N GLY A 12 -4.08 1.48 -3.42
CA GLY A 12 -5.44 0.99 -3.19
C GLY A 12 -6.24 1.78 -2.15
N HIS A 13 -5.72 2.90 -1.63
CA HIS A 13 -6.44 3.75 -0.68
C HIS A 13 -7.65 4.44 -1.34
N TRP A 14 -8.74 4.64 -0.60
CA TRP A 14 -10.02 5.11 -1.14
C TRP A 14 -9.94 6.48 -1.83
N THR A 15 -9.04 7.37 -1.40
CA THR A 15 -8.87 8.68 -2.06
C THR A 15 -8.40 8.51 -3.51
N ILE A 16 -7.47 7.58 -3.74
CA ILE A 16 -6.95 7.30 -5.09
C ILE A 16 -8.03 6.64 -5.94
N VAL A 17 -8.79 5.71 -5.38
CA VAL A 17 -9.92 5.10 -6.08
C VAL A 17 -10.98 6.15 -6.42
N GLN A 18 -11.27 7.09 -5.52
CA GLN A 18 -12.20 8.19 -5.76
C GLN A 18 -11.73 9.11 -6.90
N ASP A 19 -10.44 9.44 -6.93
CA ASP A 19 -9.84 10.24 -8.00
C ASP A 19 -9.92 9.51 -9.34
N LEU A 20 -9.58 8.22 -9.37
CA LEU A 20 -9.70 7.38 -10.57
C LEU A 20 -11.14 7.29 -11.08
N LEU A 21 -12.13 7.11 -10.19
CA LEU A 21 -13.56 7.14 -10.53
C LEU A 21 -13.99 8.50 -11.10
N SER A 22 -13.31 9.57 -10.69
CA SER A 22 -13.52 10.93 -11.22
C SER A 22 -12.73 11.20 -12.51
N GLY A 23 -12.02 10.21 -13.05
CA GLY A 23 -11.16 10.35 -14.22
C GLY A 23 -9.87 11.13 -13.98
N ARG A 24 -9.42 11.22 -12.72
CA ARG A 24 -8.23 11.99 -12.31
C ARG A 24 -7.06 11.09 -11.95
N TRP A 25 -5.86 11.60 -12.23
CA TRP A 25 -4.58 11.09 -11.75
C TRP A 25 -3.62 12.27 -11.62
N ASP A 26 -3.72 12.95 -10.49
CA ASP A 26 -3.02 14.21 -10.27
C ASP A 26 -1.75 13.94 -9.45
N GLU A 27 -0.59 14.08 -10.10
CA GLU A 27 0.69 13.97 -9.41
C GLU A 27 0.85 15.13 -8.42
N VAL A 28 1.38 14.82 -7.23
CA VAL A 28 1.52 15.78 -6.13
C VAL A 28 2.95 15.83 -5.62
N PRO A 29 3.38 16.92 -4.95
CA PRO A 29 4.72 17.00 -4.39
C PRO A 29 5.01 16.00 -3.25
N ALA A 30 3.96 15.46 -2.61
CA ALA A 30 4.07 14.50 -1.52
C ALA A 30 2.78 13.66 -1.38
N GLY A 31 2.89 12.46 -0.81
CA GLY A 31 1.76 11.55 -0.62
C GLY A 31 1.78 10.34 -1.55
N ILE A 32 0.65 9.66 -1.73
CA ILE A 32 0.58 8.42 -2.51
C ILE A 32 0.99 8.66 -3.97
N LEU A 33 0.52 9.75 -4.59
CA LEU A 33 0.86 10.15 -5.96
C LEU A 33 2.07 11.10 -6.03
N CYS A 34 3.01 10.99 -5.09
CA CYS A 34 4.23 11.78 -5.12
C CYS A 34 4.94 11.65 -6.48
N VAL A 35 5.33 12.77 -7.09
CA VAL A 35 6.09 12.82 -8.35
C VAL A 35 7.40 12.01 -8.32
N SER A 36 7.93 11.71 -7.14
CA SER A 36 9.13 10.88 -6.97
C SER A 36 8.85 9.37 -6.99
N HIS A 37 7.59 8.93 -7.01
CA HIS A 37 7.25 7.50 -7.03
C HIS A 37 7.41 6.92 -8.43
N LEU A 38 8.36 6.00 -8.58
CA LEU A 38 8.55 5.25 -9.82
C LEU A 38 7.60 4.05 -9.97
N ARG A 39 6.97 3.62 -8.87
CA ARG A 39 6.06 2.48 -8.82
C ARG A 39 4.96 2.72 -7.80
N PHE A 40 3.77 2.23 -8.11
CA PHE A 40 2.60 2.26 -7.25
C PHE A 40 2.19 0.82 -6.92
N GLY A 41 1.96 0.52 -5.64
CA GLY A 41 1.71 -0.84 -5.17
C GLY A 41 0.59 -0.91 -4.14
N THR A 42 -0.10 -2.05 -4.13
CA THR A 42 -0.94 -2.50 -3.01
C THR A 42 -0.12 -3.41 -2.10
N LYS A 43 -0.66 -3.82 -0.94
CA LYS A 43 0.00 -4.77 -0.04
C LYS A 43 0.54 -6.01 -0.78
N LYS A 44 -0.26 -6.60 -1.67
CA LYS A 44 0.11 -7.78 -2.46
C LYS A 44 1.31 -7.53 -3.37
N ASN A 45 1.38 -6.35 -3.99
CA ASN A 45 2.53 -5.97 -4.81
C ASN A 45 3.80 -5.86 -3.97
N TRP A 46 3.71 -5.19 -2.81
CA TRP A 46 4.84 -5.03 -1.90
C TRP A 46 5.34 -6.39 -1.36
N GLU A 47 4.44 -7.28 -0.95
CA GLU A 47 4.79 -8.65 -0.56
C GLU A 47 5.56 -9.37 -1.65
N GLN A 48 5.04 -9.33 -2.88
CA GLN A 48 5.66 -9.99 -4.02
C GLN A 48 7.04 -9.42 -4.35
N TRP A 49 7.17 -8.09 -4.44
CA TRP A 49 8.45 -7.46 -4.80
C TRP A 49 9.52 -7.70 -3.74
N PHE A 50 9.17 -7.60 -2.45
CA PHE A 50 10.11 -7.88 -1.37
C PHE A 50 10.55 -9.35 -1.36
N HIS A 51 9.59 -10.28 -1.51
CA HIS A 51 9.90 -11.70 -1.61
C HIS A 51 10.84 -12.00 -2.79
N GLN A 52 10.56 -11.47 -3.98
CA GLN A 52 11.39 -11.64 -5.16
C GLN A 52 12.79 -11.03 -5.00
N SER A 53 12.94 -9.99 -4.18
CA SER A 53 14.23 -9.39 -3.85
C SER A 53 14.99 -10.10 -2.72
N GLY A 54 14.51 -11.26 -2.26
CA GLY A 54 15.15 -12.05 -1.20
C GLY A 54 14.83 -11.59 0.22
N TRP A 55 13.76 -10.82 0.42
CA TRP A 55 13.32 -10.36 1.73
C TRP A 55 12.04 -11.05 2.17
N GLN A 56 12.04 -11.55 3.40
CA GLN A 56 10.85 -12.10 4.04
C GLN A 56 10.27 -11.07 5.00
N ILE A 57 9.06 -10.59 4.71
CA ILE A 57 8.33 -9.71 5.62
C ILE A 57 7.86 -10.53 6.83
N ILE A 58 8.15 -10.03 8.03
CA ILE A 58 7.86 -10.72 9.30
C ILE A 58 6.83 -9.99 10.16
N ARG A 59 6.56 -8.71 9.88
CA ARG A 59 5.59 -7.91 10.63
C ARG A 59 5.05 -6.76 9.79
N TRP A 60 3.74 -6.59 9.78
CA TRP A 60 3.04 -5.47 9.15
C TRP A 60 2.46 -4.52 10.19
N GLU A 61 2.40 -3.25 9.81
CA GLU A 61 1.60 -2.21 10.43
C GLU A 61 0.86 -1.46 9.31
N CYS A 62 -0.39 -1.09 9.58
CA CYS A 62 -1.22 -0.34 8.66
C CYS A 62 -1.54 1.01 9.30
N GLU A 63 -1.22 2.10 8.62
CA GLU A 63 -1.75 3.41 9.00
C GLU A 63 -3.09 3.59 8.30
N LYS A 64 -4.14 3.78 9.08
CA LYS A 64 -5.50 3.79 8.58
C LYS A 64 -6.12 5.18 8.61
N LEU A 65 -6.84 5.50 7.54
CA LEU A 65 -7.83 6.54 7.46
C LEU A 65 -9.18 5.88 7.12
N PRO A 66 -10.15 5.88 8.04
CA PRO A 66 -11.44 5.23 7.81
C PRO A 66 -12.11 5.71 6.52
N LEU A 67 -12.91 4.83 5.93
CA LEU A 67 -13.75 5.19 4.80
C LEU A 67 -14.76 6.27 5.22
N PRO A 68 -15.02 7.28 4.37
CA PRO A 68 -16.12 8.22 4.60
C PRO A 68 -17.47 7.50 4.60
N GLU A 69 -18.45 8.02 5.34
CA GLU A 69 -19.79 7.40 5.47
C GLU A 69 -20.53 7.22 4.13
N TYR A 70 -20.20 8.03 3.12
CA TYR A 70 -20.80 7.93 1.78
C TYR A 70 -20.25 6.77 0.94
N TRP A 71 -19.16 6.13 1.34
CA TRP A 71 -18.63 4.91 0.72
C TRP A 71 -19.42 3.68 1.19
N LYS A 72 -20.58 3.44 0.56
CA LYS A 72 -21.41 2.25 0.82
C LYS A 72 -20.94 1.06 -0.02
N LEU A 73 -19.95 0.35 0.50
CA LEU A 73 -19.39 -0.84 -0.13
C LEU A 73 -20.30 -2.06 0.08
N GLN A 74 -20.72 -2.72 -1.01
CA GLN A 74 -21.64 -3.86 -0.96
C GLN A 74 -21.11 -5.12 -1.68
N HIS A 75 -19.94 -5.04 -2.30
CA HIS A 75 -19.38 -6.18 -3.02
C HIS A 75 -18.50 -7.02 -2.09
N PRO A 76 -18.67 -8.36 -2.06
CA PRO A 76 -17.94 -9.24 -1.14
C PRO A 76 -16.42 -9.21 -1.37
N ASP A 77 -16.00 -8.97 -2.61
CA ASP A 77 -14.57 -8.97 -2.97
C ASP A 77 -13.85 -7.64 -2.67
N TYR A 78 -14.55 -6.63 -2.14
CA TYR A 78 -13.92 -5.36 -1.80
C TYR A 78 -13.04 -5.50 -0.56
N ASN A 79 -11.76 -5.18 -0.73
CA ASN A 79 -10.80 -5.16 0.37
C ASN A 79 -10.89 -3.83 1.14
N VAL A 80 -11.83 -3.77 2.09
CA VAL A 80 -12.05 -2.60 2.95
C VAL A 80 -10.79 -2.20 3.70
N GLU A 81 -10.01 -3.18 4.19
CA GLU A 81 -8.76 -2.90 4.90
C GLU A 81 -7.76 -2.15 4.01
N SER A 82 -7.62 -2.54 2.73
CA SER A 82 -6.80 -1.80 1.78
C SER A 82 -7.34 -0.40 1.54
N LEU A 83 -8.65 -0.26 1.32
CA LEU A 83 -9.26 1.04 1.06
C LEU A 83 -9.00 2.03 2.20
N GLU A 84 -9.03 1.55 3.45
CA GLU A 84 -8.76 2.37 4.64
C GLU A 84 -7.27 2.56 4.94
N THR A 85 -6.37 1.80 4.33
CA THR A 85 -4.94 1.89 4.65
C THR A 85 -4.24 2.88 3.73
N ILE A 86 -3.75 4.00 4.29
CA ILE A 86 -3.04 5.03 3.51
C ILE A 86 -1.59 4.62 3.21
N GLN A 87 -0.94 3.98 4.19
CA GLN A 87 0.42 3.47 4.06
C GLN A 87 0.61 2.19 4.86
N TYR A 88 1.53 1.37 4.37
CA TYR A 88 2.01 0.21 5.09
C TYR A 88 3.40 0.47 5.64
N ARG A 89 3.64 0.04 6.88
CA ARG A 89 4.98 -0.13 7.42
C ARG A 89 5.23 -1.59 7.70
N PHE A 90 6.43 -2.06 7.45
CA PHE A 90 6.75 -3.44 7.75
C PHE A 90 8.22 -3.65 8.09
N VAL A 91 8.45 -4.73 8.82
CA VAL A 91 9.79 -5.23 9.12
C VAL A 91 10.03 -6.48 8.28
N ALA A 92 11.18 -6.53 7.61
CA ALA A 92 11.62 -7.67 6.84
C ALA A 92 12.99 -8.15 7.29
N LYS A 93 13.23 -9.45 7.13
CA LYS A 93 14.54 -10.09 7.31
C LYS A 93 15.02 -10.63 5.96
N GLN A 94 16.33 -10.68 5.77
CA GLN A 94 16.87 -11.30 4.57
C GLN A 94 16.57 -12.80 4.61
N GLY A 95 15.97 -13.32 3.55
CA GLY A 95 15.82 -14.76 3.35
C GLY A 95 17.20 -15.39 3.31
N LYS A 96 17.40 -16.51 4.01
CA LYS A 96 18.59 -17.32 3.78
C LYS A 96 18.44 -17.85 2.36
N ASN A 97 19.28 -17.40 1.43
CA ASN A 97 19.38 -18.04 0.12
C ASN A 97 19.54 -19.54 0.35
N GLN A 98 18.60 -20.34 -0.16
CA GLN A 98 18.83 -21.77 -0.33
C GLN A 98 19.86 -21.97 -1.44
#